data_AF-A0A1C2G4Y7-F1
#
_entry.id   AF-A0A1C2G4Y7-F1
#
_cell.length_a   1.000
_cell.length_b   1.000
_cell.length_c   1.000
_cell.angle_alpha   90.00
_cell.angle_beta   90.00
_cell.angle_gamma   90.00
#
_symmetry.space_group_name_H-M   'P 1'
#
loop_
_entity.id
_entity.type
_entity.pdbx_description
1 polymer ?
#
loop_
_entity_poly.entity_id
_entity_poly.type
_entity_poly.pdbx_seq_one_letter_code
_entity_poly.pdbx_strand_id
1 'polypeptide(L)' 'MEQITAPSGQVIELRQVFHETGARLLRVIIRDGVKYFTVELDAATAHEWGTRMRDWASDNAQDR' A
#
# COMPACT_ATOMS: atom_id res chain seq x y z
N MET A 1 4.88 -2.96 12.92
CA MET A 1 4.88 -2.93 11.44
C MET A 1 3.54 -3.46 11.00
N GLU A 2 2.77 -2.68 10.24
CA GLU A 2 1.48 -3.14 9.73
C GLU A 2 1.70 -4.00 8.49
N GLN A 3 1.08 -5.18 8.48
CA GLN A 3 1.15 -6.14 7.39
C GLN A 3 -0.27 -6.51 6.95
N ILE A 4 -0.48 -6.56 5.64
CA ILE A 4 -1.74 -6.99 5.03
C ILE A 4 -1.42 -8.20 4.15
N THR A 5 -2.11 -9.31 4.40
CA THR A 5 -1.99 -10.52 3.57
C THR A 5 -3.08 -10.51 2.50
N ALA A 6 -2.66 -10.52 1.24
CA ALA A 6 -3.56 -10.62 0.10
C ALA A 6 -4.14 -12.05 0.00
N PRO A 7 -5.31 -12.24 -0.63
CA PRO A 7 -5.95 -13.56 -0.77
C PRO A 7 -5.08 -14.63 -1.43
N SER A 8 -4.21 -14.23 -2.37
CA SER A 8 -3.25 -15.12 -3.04
C SER A 8 -1.93 -15.31 -2.28
N GLY A 9 -1.84 -14.84 -1.03
CA GLY A 9 -0.71 -15.09 -0.13
C GLY A 9 0.42 -14.05 -0.19
N GLN A 10 0.33 -13.03 -1.05
CA GLN A 10 1.30 -11.92 -1.03
C GLN A 10 1.17 -11.11 0.25
N VAL A 11 2.29 -10.55 0.72
CA VAL A 11 2.33 -9.71 1.91
C VAL A 11 2.64 -8.27 1.52
N ILE A 12 1.77 -7.35 1.92
CA ILE A 12 1.94 -5.90 1.76
C ILE A 12 2.42 -5.33 3.09
N GLU A 13 3.58 -4.69 3.09
CA GLU A 13 4.11 -3.93 4.23
C GLU A 13 4.11 -2.44 3.93
N LEU A 14 3.72 -1.65 4.93
CA LEU A 14 3.77 -0.20 4.88
C LEU A 14 4.82 0.32 5.85
N ARG A 15 5.70 1.21 5.37
CA ARG A 15 6.75 1.84 6.18
C ARG A 15 6.83 3.33 5.87
N GLN A 16 6.82 4.16 6.91
CA GLN A 16 7.20 5.56 6.73
C GLN A 16 8.71 5.66 6.55
N VAL A 17 9.15 6.41 5.54
CA VAL A 17 10.56 6.70 5.27
C VAL A 17 10.76 8.19 5.04
N PHE A 18 12.01 8.64 5.18
CA PHE A 18 12.40 10.01 4.87
C PHE A 18 13.36 9.98 3.69
N HIS A 19 13.03 10.73 2.64
CA HIS A 19 13.93 10.97 1.53
C HIS A 19 15.07 11.89 1.99
N GLU A 20 16.22 11.87 1.30
CA GLU A 20 17.40 12.69 1.66
C GLU A 20 17.10 14.19 1.68
N THR A 21 16.08 14.62 0.95
CA THR A 21 15.57 16.01 0.92
C THR A 21 14.67 16.37 2.11
N GLY A 22 14.42 15.44 3.04
CA GLY A 22 13.52 15.60 4.18
C GLY A 22 12.05 15.29 3.89
N ALA A 23 11.70 14.94 2.64
CA ALA A 23 10.33 14.57 2.29
C ALA A 23 9.91 13.27 2.99
N ARG A 24 8.73 13.27 3.61
CA ARG A 24 8.13 12.09 4.22
C ARG A 24 7.38 11.29 3.16
N LEU A 25 7.81 10.04 2.96
CA LEU A 25 7.22 9.12 1.99
C LEU A 25 6.66 7.90 2.70
N LEU A 26 5.69 7.26 2.05
CA LEU A 26 5.17 5.95 2.41
C LEU A 26 5.78 4.91 1.47
N ARG A 27 6.64 4.06 2.00
CA ARG A 27 7.16 2.90 1.29
C ARG A 27 6.19 1.73 1.41
N VAL A 28 5.72 1.25 0.27
CA VAL A 28 4.93 0.03 0.13
C VAL A 28 5.85 -1.07 -0.36
N ILE A 29 5.90 -2.19 0.35
CA ILE A 29 6.68 -3.36 -0.04
C ILE A 29 5.70 -4.51 -0.26
N ILE A 30 5.64 -5.04 -1.47
CA ILE A 30 4.83 -6.21 -1.82
C ILE A 30 5.78 -7.40 -1.96
N ARG A 31 5.59 -8.43 -1.14
CA ARG A 31 6.36 -9.68 -1.21
C ARG A 31 5.51 -10.80 -1.81
N ASP A 32 6.09 -11.49 -2.79
CA ASP A 32 5.54 -12.68 -3.42
C ASP A 32 6.60 -13.79 -3.38
N GLY A 33 6.57 -14.58 -2.31
CA GLY A 33 7.63 -15.53 -1.96
C GLY A 33 8.98 -14.84 -1.80
N VAL A 34 9.92 -15.17 -2.70
CA VAL A 34 11.28 -14.57 -2.73
C VAL A 34 11.35 -13.27 -3.52
N LYS A 35 10.33 -12.96 -4.33
CA LYS A 35 10.29 -11.73 -5.12
C LYS A 35 9.69 -10.62 -4.27
N TYR A 36 10.20 -9.41 -4.47
CA TYR A 36 9.62 -8.24 -3.85
C TYR A 36 9.62 -7.06 -4.81
N PHE A 37 8.63 -6.19 -4.63
CA PHE A 37 8.50 -4.92 -5.30
C PHE A 37 8.32 -3.82 -4.26
N THR A 38 8.97 -2.69 -4.48
CA THR A 38 8.92 -1.54 -3.59
C THR A 38 8.50 -0.32 -4.38
N VAL A 39 7.55 0.46 -3.84
CA VAL A 39 7.19 1.78 -4.33
C VAL A 39 7.16 2.77 -3.17
N GLU A 40 7.59 4.00 -3.42
CA GLU A 40 7.49 5.10 -2.47
C GLU A 40 6.45 6.10 -2.96
N LEU A 41 5.52 6.44 -2.08
CA LEU A 41 4.41 7.33 -2.36
C LEU A 41 4.56 8.58 -1.51
N ASP A 42 4.38 9.75 -2.12
CA ASP A 42 4.14 10.97 -1.36
C ASP A 42 2.72 10.96 -0.77
N ALA A 43 2.41 11.98 0.03
CA ALA A 43 1.12 12.08 0.70
C ALA A 43 -0.06 12.17 -0.28
N ALA A 44 0.10 12.88 -1.41
CA ALA A 44 -0.96 13.06 -2.39
C ALA A 44 -1.27 11.74 -3.11
N THR A 45 -0.24 11.04 -3.57
CA THR A 45 -0.35 9.75 -4.27
C THR A 45 -0.87 8.66 -3.33
N ALA A 46 -0.42 8.64 -2.08
CA ALA A 46 -0.94 7.69 -1.07
C ALA A 46 -2.43 7.93 -0.78
N HIS A 47 -2.86 9.20 -0.70
CA HIS A 47 -4.26 9.55 -0.50
C HIS A 47 -5.14 9.08 -1.66
N GLU A 48 -4.70 9.32 -2.90
CA GLU A 48 -5.41 8.89 -4.10
C GLU A 48 -5.53 7.35 -4.17
N TRP A 49 -4.42 6.63 -3.98
CA TRP A 49 -4.42 5.17 -3.99
C TRP A 49 -5.32 4.58 -2.90
N GLY A 50 -5.23 5.10 -1.68
CA GLY A 50 -6.10 4.68 -0.57
C GLY A 50 -7.57 4.95 -0.83
N THR A 51 -7.90 6.06 -1.48
CA THR A 51 -9.29 6.39 -1.84
C THR A 51 -9.86 5.39 -2.83
N ARG A 52 -9.12 5.08 -3.91
CA ARG A 52 -9.56 4.07 -4.89
C ARG A 52 -9.80 2.69 -4.28
N MET A 53 -8.97 2.27 -3.32
CA MET A 53 -9.18 1.00 -2.61
C MET A 53 -10.44 1.01 -1.75
N ARG A 54 -10.72 2.12 -1.03
CA ARG A 54 -11.94 2.26 -0.23
C ARG A 54 -13.19 2.29 -1.10
N ASP A 55 -13.15 3.00 -2.22
CA ASP A 55 -14.26 3.10 -3.16
C ASP A 55 -14.59 1.70 -3.70
N TRP A 56 -13.59 0.97 -4.22
CA TRP A 56 -13.78 -0.41 -4.70
C TRP A 56 -14.35 -1.33 -3.61
N ALA A 57 -13.84 -1.25 -2.38
CA ALA A 57 -14.32 -2.08 -1.28
C ALA A 57 -15.77 -1.74 -0.89
N SER A 58 -16.16 -0.47 -0.98
CA SER A 58 -17.52 -0.01 -0.68
C SER A 58 -18.52 -0.50 -1.73
N ASP A 59 -18.15 -0.38 -3.01
CA ASP A 59 -18.98 -0.85 -4.14
C ASP A 59 -19.23 -2.36 -4.05
N ASN A 60 -18.20 -3.14 -3.72
CA ASN A 60 -18.31 -4.61 -3.67
C ASN A 60 -18.81 -5.13 -2.31
N ALA A 61 -18.93 -4.29 -1.29
CA ALA A 61 -19.56 -4.66 -0.02
C ALA A 61 -21.09 -4.62 -0.11
N GLN A 62 -21.66 -3.88 -1.07
CA GLN A 62 -23.10 -3.82 -1.32
C GLN A 62 -23.60 -5.01 -2.17
N ASP A 63 -22.70 -5.69 -2.88
CA ASP A 63 -23.00 -6.86 -3.72
C ASP A 63 -22.93 -8.21 -2.97
N ARG A 64 -22.78 -8.19 -1.64
CA ARG A 64 -22.79 -9.36 -0.74
C ARG A 64 -24.01 -9.37 0.17
#